data_AF-A0A7X7XRM2-F1
#
_entry.id   AF-A0A7X7XRM2-F1
#
_cell.length_a   1.000
_cell.length_b   1.000
_cell.length_c   1.000
_cell.angle_alpha   90.00
_cell.angle_beta   90.00
_cell.angle_gamma   90.00
#
_symmetry.space_group_name_H-M   'P 1'
#
loop_
_entity.id
_entity.type
_entity.pdbx_description
1 polymer ?
#
loop_
_entity_poly.entity_id
_entity_poly.type
_entity_poly.pdbx_seq_one_letter_code
_entity_poly.pdbx_strand_id
1 'polypeptide(L)'
;MKKLLIADLRRIFKGKGIYVLMILGFIFPAISALIVQLSGLAANDVAELGDLAAEVFNPVALYAGSFNPTQNIGLILLIVVAVLISGEFTNNTIRNKIVAGHSKTSLFLSSLVTVLTYVFVVVLVNSSFTYLFNSISFGFG
;
A
#
# COMPACT_ATOMS: atom_id res chain seq x y z
N MET A 1 22.36 -9.43 -11.52
CA MET A 1 21.12 -8.90 -10.92
C MET A 1 19.91 -9.82 -11.06
N LYS A 2 19.58 -10.34 -12.26
CA LYS A 2 18.37 -11.16 -12.49
C LYS A 2 18.12 -12.28 -11.45
N LYS A 3 19.14 -13.11 -11.16
CA LYS A 3 19.01 -14.20 -10.17
C LYS A 3 18.76 -13.69 -8.74
N LEU A 4 19.37 -12.57 -8.37
CA LEU A 4 19.21 -11.96 -7.05
C LEU A 4 17.80 -11.38 -6.89
N LEU A 5 17.33 -10.64 -7.90
CA LEU A 5 16.02 -10.02 -7.90
C LEU A 5 14.90 -11.06 -7.82
N ILE A 6 14.99 -12.14 -8.58
CA ILE A 6 14.01 -13.23 -8.52
C ILE A 6 13.98 -13.87 -7.12
N ALA A 7 15.12 -14.03 -6.48
CA ALA A 7 15.20 -14.57 -5.13
C ALA A 7 14.57 -13.61 -4.10
N ASP A 8 14.88 -12.32 -4.18
CA ASP A 8 14.36 -11.28 -3.28
C ASP A 8 12.83 -11.12 -3.45
N LEU A 9 12.31 -11.09 -4.68
CA LEU A 9 10.87 -11.06 -4.97
C LEU A 9 10.18 -12.34 -4.48
N ARG A 10 10.75 -13.51 -4.76
CA ARG A 10 10.17 -14.79 -4.28
C ARG A 10 10.12 -14.85 -2.75
N ARG A 11 11.13 -14.31 -2.06
CA ARG A 11 11.14 -14.21 -0.59
C ARG A 11 9.98 -13.35 -0.10
N ILE A 12 9.75 -12.20 -0.73
CA ILE A 12 8.65 -11.29 -0.36
C ILE A 12 7.29 -11.93 -0.59
N PHE A 13 7.03 -12.48 -1.79
CA PHE A 13 5.72 -13.06 -2.12
C PHE A 13 5.44 -14.36 -1.37
N LYS A 14 6.46 -15.07 -0.87
CA LYS A 14 6.25 -16.20 0.06
C LYS A 14 6.04 -15.75 1.51
N GLY A 15 6.42 -14.51 1.86
CA GLY A 15 6.28 -13.98 3.19
C GLY A 15 4.82 -13.65 3.52
N LYS A 16 4.38 -13.94 4.75
CA LYS A 16 3.02 -13.62 5.20
C LYS A 16 2.74 -12.10 5.27
N GLY A 17 3.80 -11.29 5.44
CA GLY A 17 3.67 -9.84 5.63
C GLY A 17 2.95 -9.13 4.48
N ILE A 18 3.23 -9.49 3.22
CA ILE A 18 2.54 -8.88 2.07
C ILE A 18 1.03 -9.15 2.10
N TYR A 19 0.64 -10.38 2.45
CA TYR A 19 -0.76 -10.78 2.51
C TYR A 19 -1.49 -10.09 3.66
N VAL A 20 -0.85 -9.94 4.82
CA VAL A 20 -1.40 -9.17 5.94
C VAL A 20 -1.63 -7.71 5.53
N LEU A 21 -0.67 -7.07 4.85
CA LEU A 21 -0.85 -5.71 4.37
C LEU A 21 -1.93 -5.57 3.30
N MET A 22 -2.05 -6.54 2.39
CA MET A 22 -3.14 -6.55 1.40
C MET A 22 -4.52 -6.69 2.08
N ILE A 23 -4.62 -7.54 3.10
CA ILE A 23 -5.85 -7.67 3.90
C ILE A 23 -6.16 -6.35 4.61
N LEU A 24 -5.17 -5.70 5.22
CA LEU A 24 -5.36 -4.38 5.84
C LEU A 24 -5.75 -3.31 4.82
N GLY A 25 -5.13 -3.32 3.63
CA GLY A 25 -5.47 -2.45 2.52
C GLY A 25 -6.88 -2.67 1.96
N PHE A 26 -7.52 -3.80 2.29
CA PHE A 26 -8.94 -4.03 2.03
C PHE A 26 -9.80 -3.59 3.23
N ILE A 27 -9.45 -4.01 4.44
CA ILE A 27 -10.25 -3.80 5.66
C ILE A 27 -10.43 -2.31 5.95
N PHE A 28 -9.38 -1.49 5.83
CA PHE A 28 -9.48 -0.06 6.14
C PHE A 28 -10.47 0.67 5.21
N PRO A 29 -10.35 0.57 3.87
CA PRO A 29 -11.36 1.10 2.96
C PRO A 29 -12.77 0.53 3.19
N ALA A 30 -12.89 -0.78 3.44
CA ALA A 30 -14.19 -1.42 3.65
C ALA A 30 -14.90 -0.89 4.89
N ILE A 31 -14.19 -0.79 6.03
CA ILE A 31 -14.74 -0.24 7.27
C ILE A 31 -15.09 1.24 7.08
N SER A 32 -14.22 2.03 6.46
CA SER A 32 -14.48 3.44 6.20
C SER A 32 -15.76 3.64 5.39
N ALA A 33 -15.95 2.88 4.32
CA ALA A 33 -17.13 2.98 3.49
C ALA A 33 -18.40 2.49 4.20
N LEU A 34 -18.28 1.44 5.03
CA LEU A 34 -19.39 0.95 5.85
C LEU A 34 -19.82 1.97 6.91
N ILE A 35 -18.88 2.67 7.55
CA ILE A 35 -19.19 3.75 8.49
C ILE A 35 -19.97 4.87 7.78
N VAL A 36 -19.54 5.27 6.59
CA VAL A 36 -20.22 6.29 5.77
C VAL A 36 -21.66 5.87 5.43
N GLN A 37 -21.86 4.60 5.04
CA GLN A 37 -23.22 4.11 4.74
C GLN A 37 -24.10 4.06 5.99
N LEU A 38 -23.55 3.62 7.13
CA LEU A 38 -24.28 3.55 8.40
C LEU A 38 -24.57 4.93 9.00
N SER A 39 -23.74 5.93 8.74
CA SER A 39 -24.00 7.31 9.20
C SER A 39 -25.13 7.99 8.44
N GLY A 40 -25.72 7.31 7.43
CA GLY A 40 -26.79 7.86 6.60
C GLY A 40 -26.33 8.95 5.64
N LEU A 41 -25.01 9.15 5.50
CA LEU A 41 -24.42 10.17 4.65
C LEU A 41 -24.48 9.69 3.18
N ALA A 42 -25.69 9.70 2.61
CA ALA A 42 -25.90 9.32 1.23
C ALA A 42 -25.41 10.42 0.28
N ALA A 43 -25.09 10.06 -0.97
CA ALA A 43 -24.69 11.00 -2.01
C ALA A 43 -25.62 12.24 -2.13
N ASN A 44 -26.91 12.04 -1.87
CA ASN A 44 -27.92 13.10 -1.90
C ASN A 44 -27.80 14.11 -0.75
N ASP A 45 -27.38 13.66 0.45
CA ASP A 45 -27.23 14.55 1.62
C ASP A 45 -25.94 15.37 1.50
N VAL A 46 -24.87 14.79 0.95
CA VAL A 46 -23.59 15.48 0.73
C VAL A 46 -23.74 16.64 -0.27
N ALA A 47 -24.61 16.50 -1.27
CA ALA A 47 -24.93 17.58 -2.20
C ALA A 47 -25.64 18.77 -1.52
N GLU A 48 -26.42 18.53 -0.47
CA GLU A 48 -27.06 19.59 0.34
C GLU A 48 -26.09 20.28 1.32
N LEU A 49 -25.01 19.59 1.73
CA LEU A 49 -23.98 20.13 2.64
C LEU A 49 -23.05 21.19 1.99
N GLY A 50 -23.17 21.41 0.68
CA GLY A 50 -22.46 22.46 -0.08
C GLY A 50 -21.28 21.94 -0.89
N ASP A 51 -20.81 22.78 -1.82
CA ASP A 51 -19.83 22.44 -2.87
C ASP A 51 -18.50 21.87 -2.32
N LEU A 52 -18.04 22.41 -1.19
CA LEU A 52 -16.83 21.95 -0.49
C LEU A 52 -16.96 20.54 0.09
N ALA A 53 -18.15 20.14 0.55
CA ALA A 53 -18.38 18.80 1.05
C ALA A 53 -18.46 17.79 -0.10
N ALA A 54 -19.09 18.18 -1.22
CA ALA A 54 -19.15 17.36 -2.43
C ALA A 54 -17.78 17.11 -3.06
N GLU A 55 -16.85 18.08 -3.00
CA GLU A 55 -15.47 17.90 -3.50
C GLU A 55 -14.65 16.94 -2.61
N VAL A 56 -14.83 16.99 -1.29
CA VAL A 56 -14.11 16.14 -0.32
C VAL A 56 -14.64 14.70 -0.33
N PHE A 57 -15.96 14.51 -0.43
CA PHE A 57 -16.62 13.21 -0.45
C PHE A 57 -16.86 12.70 -1.88
N ASN A 58 -15.89 12.93 -2.77
CA ASN A 58 -15.86 12.37 -4.12
C ASN A 58 -14.94 11.13 -4.15
N PRO A 59 -15.36 9.99 -4.75
CA PRO A 59 -14.53 8.81 -4.92
C PRO A 59 -13.15 9.08 -5.55
N VAL A 60 -13.06 10.02 -6.50
CA VAL A 60 -11.80 10.40 -7.15
C VAL A 60 -10.88 11.15 -6.19
N ALA A 61 -11.42 12.06 -5.38
CA ALA A 61 -10.65 12.79 -4.37
C ALA A 61 -10.11 11.84 -3.28
N LEU A 62 -10.95 10.90 -2.82
CA LEU A 62 -10.56 9.88 -1.84
C LEU A 62 -9.54 8.89 -2.42
N TYR A 63 -9.66 8.54 -3.70
CA TYR A 63 -8.64 7.76 -4.42
C TYR A 63 -7.31 8.50 -4.49
N ALA A 64 -7.30 9.79 -4.85
CA ALA A 64 -6.08 10.59 -4.85
C ALA A 64 -5.46 10.69 -3.45
N GLY A 65 -6.31 10.84 -2.42
CA GLY A 65 -5.90 10.81 -1.02
C GLY A 65 -5.21 9.50 -0.62
N SER A 66 -5.62 8.36 -1.19
CA SER A 66 -5.07 7.02 -0.88
C SER A 66 -3.57 6.86 -1.14
N PHE A 67 -2.97 7.76 -1.93
CA PHE A 67 -1.53 7.78 -2.21
C PHE A 67 -0.72 8.59 -1.19
N ASN A 68 -1.39 9.27 -0.25
CA ASN A 68 -0.70 10.11 0.71
C ASN A 68 0.05 9.24 1.75
N PRO A 69 1.38 9.43 1.90
CA PRO A 69 2.19 8.63 2.83
C PRO A 69 1.82 8.82 4.31
N THR A 70 1.12 9.90 4.67
CA THR A 70 0.70 10.16 6.06
C THR A 70 -0.57 9.42 6.46
N GLN A 71 -1.25 8.74 5.52
CA GLN A 71 -2.40 7.91 5.84
C GLN A 71 -2.01 6.62 6.57
N ASN A 72 -2.97 5.99 7.27
CA ASN A 72 -2.76 4.79 8.07
C ASN A 72 -1.96 3.70 7.34
N ILE A 73 -2.33 3.39 6.09
CA ILE A 73 -1.63 2.38 5.28
C ILE A 73 -0.22 2.84 4.88
N GLY A 74 -0.04 4.14 4.62
CA GLY A 74 1.26 4.74 4.30
C GLY A 74 2.23 4.66 5.47
N LEU A 75 1.76 4.98 6.68
CA LEU A 75 2.55 4.86 7.92
C LEU A 75 2.93 3.39 8.19
N ILE A 76 2.00 2.46 8.04
CA ILE A 76 2.28 1.02 8.20
C ILE A 76 3.31 0.56 7.15
N LEU A 77 3.17 0.99 5.89
CA LEU A 77 4.13 0.68 4.82
C LEU A 77 5.53 1.17 5.16
N LEU A 78 5.67 2.39 5.68
CA LEU A 78 6.97 2.94 6.10
C LEU A 78 7.63 2.07 7.17
N ILE A 79 6.86 1.64 8.17
CA ILE A 79 7.35 0.75 9.24
C ILE A 79 7.79 -0.60 8.65
N VAL A 80 6.98 -1.21 7.80
CA VAL A 80 7.28 -2.53 7.24
C VAL A 80 8.48 -2.49 6.31
N VAL A 81 8.62 -1.45 5.49
CA VAL A 81 9.79 -1.27 4.63
C VAL A 81 11.07 -1.12 5.47
N ALA A 82 11.02 -0.35 6.57
CA ALA A 82 12.15 -0.22 7.48
C ALA A 82 12.54 -1.58 8.12
N VAL A 83 11.54 -2.38 8.53
CA VAL A 83 11.77 -3.74 9.06
C VAL A 83 12.33 -4.68 7.99
N LEU A 84 11.85 -4.63 6.76
CA LEU A 84 12.35 -5.47 5.66
C LEU A 84 13.81 -5.17 5.33
N ILE A 85 14.18 -3.88 5.27
CA ILE A 85 15.55 -3.45 4.99
C ILE A 85 16.47 -3.82 6.15
N SER A 86 16.09 -3.50 7.40
CA SER A 86 16.89 -3.83 8.58
C SER A 86 17.08 -5.33 8.77
N GLY A 87 16.06 -6.14 8.44
CA GLY A 87 16.14 -7.60 8.46
C GLY A 87 17.23 -8.19 7.57
N GLU A 88 17.64 -7.49 6.50
CA GLU A 88 18.76 -7.95 5.67
C GLU A 88 20.12 -7.85 6.37
N PHE A 89 20.25 -6.87 7.28
CA PHE A 89 21.44 -6.68 8.12
C PHE A 89 21.41 -7.62 9.33
N THR A 90 20.27 -7.73 10.02
CA THR A 90 20.12 -8.59 11.20
C THR A 90 20.41 -10.06 10.90
N ASN A 91 19.98 -10.56 9.73
CA ASN A 91 20.16 -11.97 9.36
C ASN A 91 21.50 -12.25 8.65
N ASN A 92 22.45 -11.30 8.64
CA ASN A 92 23.72 -11.40 7.91
C ASN A 92 23.59 -11.73 6.41
N THR A 93 22.39 -11.58 5.84
CA THR A 93 22.11 -11.89 4.43
C THR A 93 22.91 -11.00 3.48
N ILE A 94 23.18 -9.74 3.85
CA ILE A 94 24.04 -8.85 3.06
C ILE A 94 25.46 -9.40 2.98
N ARG A 95 26.02 -9.88 4.10
CA ARG A 95 27.36 -10.50 4.14
C ARG A 95 27.40 -11.73 3.23
N ASN A 96 26.39 -12.60 3.30
CA ASN A 96 26.32 -13.80 2.46
C ASN A 96 26.25 -13.44 0.97
N LYS A 97 25.47 -12.41 0.61
CA LYS A 97 25.38 -11.94 -0.79
C LYS A 97 26.71 -11.35 -1.29
N ILE A 98 27.48 -10.67 -0.43
CA ILE A 98 28.82 -10.15 -0.75
C ILE A 98 29.84 -11.28 -0.93
N VAL A 99 29.86 -12.25 -0.01
CA VAL A 99 30.76 -13.43 -0.09
C VAL A 99 30.47 -14.26 -1.35
N ALA A 100 29.22 -14.34 -1.78
CA ALA A 100 28.83 -14.96 -3.05
C ALA A 100 29.29 -14.20 -4.31
N GLY A 101 30.00 -13.08 -4.17
CA GLY A 101 30.60 -12.33 -5.28
C GLY A 101 29.68 -11.30 -5.93
N HIS A 102 28.56 -10.92 -5.31
CA HIS A 102 27.70 -9.87 -5.85
C HIS A 102 28.24 -8.46 -5.58
N SER A 103 28.19 -7.59 -6.59
CA SER A 103 28.64 -6.19 -6.46
C SER A 103 27.68 -5.38 -5.58
N LYS A 104 28.22 -4.39 -4.85
CA LYS A 104 27.44 -3.52 -3.96
C LYS A 104 26.28 -2.82 -4.69
N THR A 105 26.53 -2.33 -5.91
CA THR A 105 25.49 -1.69 -6.74
C THR A 105 24.38 -2.66 -7.10
N SER A 106 24.74 -3.91 -7.44
CA SER A 106 23.74 -4.93 -7.79
C SER A 106 22.85 -5.34 -6.61
N LEU A 107 23.40 -5.27 -5.40
CA LEU A 107 22.65 -5.50 -4.16
C LEU A 107 21.68 -4.36 -3.89
N PHE A 108 22.16 -3.12 -3.94
CA PHE A 108 21.33 -1.94 -3.74
C PHE A 108 20.14 -1.89 -4.74
N LEU A 109 20.42 -2.06 -6.03
CA LEU A 109 19.38 -2.02 -7.07
C LEU A 109 18.36 -3.16 -6.90
N SER A 110 18.78 -4.36 -6.51
CA SER A 110 17.85 -5.47 -6.27
C SER A 110 16.92 -5.19 -5.09
N SER A 111 17.48 -4.74 -3.95
CA SER A 111 16.69 -4.40 -2.77
C SER A 111 15.75 -3.21 -3.06
N LEU A 112 16.21 -2.21 -3.81
CA LEU A 112 15.38 -1.07 -4.23
C LEU A 112 14.19 -1.52 -5.08
N VAL A 113 14.42 -2.28 -6.15
CA VAL A 113 13.33 -2.77 -7.02
C VAL A 113 12.37 -3.66 -6.23
N THR A 114 12.89 -4.48 -5.32
CA THR A 114 12.09 -5.36 -4.47
C THR A 114 11.17 -4.56 -3.54
N VAL A 115 11.70 -3.51 -2.88
CA VAL A 115 10.90 -2.62 -2.02
C VAL A 115 9.89 -1.83 -2.84
N LEU A 116 10.27 -1.27 -3.99
CA LEU A 116 9.33 -0.56 -4.86
C LEU A 116 8.19 -1.46 -5.33
N THR A 117 8.50 -2.70 -5.72
CA THR A 117 7.48 -3.69 -6.09
C THR A 117 6.54 -3.98 -4.93
N TYR A 118 7.07 -4.12 -3.72
CA TYR A 118 6.29 -4.35 -2.51
C TYR A 118 5.30 -3.21 -2.24
N VAL A 119 5.82 -1.97 -2.21
CA VAL A 119 5.02 -0.76 -1.99
C VAL A 119 3.95 -0.64 -3.07
N PHE A 120 4.33 -0.83 -4.34
CA PHE A 120 3.42 -0.73 -5.48
C PHE A 120 2.24 -1.70 -5.35
N VAL A 121 2.47 -2.97 -5.04
CA VAL A 121 1.40 -3.97 -4.89
C VAL A 121 0.45 -3.59 -3.76
N VAL A 122 0.96 -3.18 -2.60
CA VAL A 122 0.12 -2.82 -1.44
C VAL A 122 -0.69 -1.55 -1.72
N VAL A 123 -0.06 -0.52 -2.29
CA VAL A 123 -0.74 0.73 -2.63
C VAL A 123 -1.79 0.51 -3.70
N LEU A 124 -1.51 -0.31 -4.72
CA LEU A 124 -2.47 -0.64 -5.78
C LEU A 124 -3.70 -1.35 -5.22
N VAL A 125 -3.52 -2.28 -4.30
CA VAL A 125 -4.65 -2.95 -3.62
C VAL A 125 -5.46 -1.95 -2.80
N ASN A 126 -4.80 -1.14 -1.99
CA ASN A 126 -5.46 -0.14 -1.14
C ASN A 126 -6.22 0.91 -1.97
N SER A 127 -5.61 1.46 -3.01
CA SER A 127 -6.22 2.49 -3.84
C SER A 127 -7.39 1.94 -4.66
N SER A 128 -7.27 0.72 -5.19
CA SER A 128 -8.36 0.05 -5.93
C SER A 128 -9.59 -0.17 -5.05
N PHE A 129 -9.40 -0.67 -3.82
CA PHE A 129 -10.52 -0.87 -2.89
C PHE A 129 -11.07 0.43 -2.34
N THR A 130 -10.21 1.44 -2.12
CA THR A 130 -10.66 2.79 -1.74
C THR A 130 -11.59 3.37 -2.80
N TYR A 131 -11.20 3.31 -4.08
CA TYR A 131 -12.08 3.78 -5.16
C TYR A 131 -13.37 2.97 -5.23
N LEU A 132 -13.27 1.64 -5.29
CA LEU A 132 -14.43 0.76 -5.44
C LEU A 132 -15.48 0.95 -4.33
N PHE A 133 -15.06 0.97 -3.07
CA PHE A 133 -16.00 1.11 -1.97
C PHE A 133 -16.61 2.51 -1.86
N ASN A 134 -15.82 3.56 -2.12
CA ASN A 134 -16.36 4.92 -2.12
C ASN A 134 -17.30 5.15 -3.30
N SER A 135 -17.05 4.52 -4.46
CA SER A 135 -17.98 4.56 -5.59
C SER A 135 -19.31 3.87 -5.30
N ILE A 136 -19.33 2.82 -4.47
CA ILE A 136 -20.58 2.20 -4.02
C ILE A 136 -21.37 3.16 -3.11
N SER A 137 -20.69 3.91 -2.25
CA SER A 137 -21.35 4.81 -1.29
C SER A 137 -21.80 6.14 -1.90
N PHE A 138 -21.00 6.73 -2.80
CA PHE A 138 -21.22 8.08 -3.32
C PHE A 138 -21.57 8.13 -4.81
N GLY A 139 -21.60 6.99 -5.50
CA GLY A 139 -21.80 6.89 -6.95
C GLY A 139 -20.48 6.91 -7.72
N PHE A 140 -20.55 6.67 -9.04
CA PHE A 140 -19.38 6.84 -9.90
C PHE A 140 -19.19 8.32 -10.20
N GLY A 141 -18.05 8.87 -9.79
CA GLY A 141 -17.57 10.17 -10.25
C GLY A 141 -17.00 10.10 -11.66
#